data_AF-A0A3S5CIG6-F1
#
_entry.id   AF-A0A3S5CIG6-F1
#
_cell.length_a   1.000
_cell.length_b   1.000
_cell.length_c   1.000
_cell.angle_alpha   90.00
_cell.angle_beta   90.00
_cell.angle_gamma   90.00
#
_symmetry.space_group_name_H-M   'P 1'
#
loop_
_entity.id
_entity.type
_entity.pdbx_description
1 polymer ?
#
loop_
_entity_poly.entity_id
_entity_poly.type
_entity_poly.pdbx_seq_one_letter_code
_entity_poly.pdbx_strand_id
1 'polypeptide(L)'
;MNVFLIFCQLNSVRSCLDEMKAGGLARKAYPAQVLGLILSDVIGDSLEIIASGPTVINSQWPEDRRRAEAINVLRKYNVLEKVSVGEFRRSLRLA
;
A
#
# COMPACT_ATOMS: atom_id res chain seq x y z
N MET A 1 5.78 20.47 5.02
CA MET A 1 6.41 19.18 5.37
C MET A 1 5.48 18.20 6.11
N ASN A 2 4.57 18.63 7.00
CA ASN A 2 3.72 17.69 7.78
C ASN A 2 2.69 16.89 6.97
N VAL A 3 2.08 17.47 5.93
CA VAL A 3 0.98 16.82 5.17
C VAL A 3 1.49 15.63 4.35
N PHE A 4 2.63 15.77 3.67
CA PHE A 4 3.22 14.69 2.87
C PHE A 4 3.59 13.48 3.74
N LEU A 5 4.17 13.73 4.92
CA LEU A 5 4.50 12.66 5.87
C LEU A 5 3.24 11.91 6.32
N ILE A 6 2.16 12.62 6.65
CA ILE A 6 0.88 11.99 7.02
C ILE A 6 0.31 11.17 5.85
N PHE A 7 0.39 11.69 4.62
CA PHE A 7 -0.06 10.97 3.42
C PHE A 7 0.70 9.67 3.19
N CYS A 8 2.04 9.70 3.25
CA CYS A 8 2.87 8.50 3.12
C CYS A 8 2.55 7.47 4.21
N GLN A 9 2.37 7.92 5.46
CA GLN A 9 2.00 7.05 6.58
C GLN A 9 0.63 6.40 6.37
N LEU A 10 -0.36 7.14 5.84
CA LEU A 10 -1.67 6.58 5.57
C LEU A 10 -1.63 5.57 4.42
N ASN A 11 -0.87 5.83 3.36
CA ASN A 11 -0.76 4.92 2.22
C ASN A 11 0.05 3.67 2.52
N SER A 12 1.05 3.73 3.41
CA SER A 12 1.76 2.53 3.87
C SER A 12 0.79 1.55 4.53
N VAL A 13 -0.15 2.05 5.35
CA VAL A 13 -1.24 1.27 5.93
C VAL A 13 -2.21 0.79 4.85
N ARG A 14 -2.82 1.70 4.07
CA ARG A 14 -3.86 1.36 3.08
C ARG A 14 -3.39 0.34 2.03
N SER A 15 -2.14 0.42 1.59
CA SER A 15 -1.58 -0.51 0.60
C SER A 15 -1.37 -1.94 1.13
N CYS A 16 -1.35 -2.12 2.45
CA CYS A 16 -1.30 -3.46 3.06
C CYS A 16 -2.70 -4.07 3.25
N LEU A 17 -3.76 -3.26 3.18
CA LEU A 17 -5.14 -3.69 3.44
C LEU A 17 -5.95 -3.92 2.17
N ASP A 18 -5.46 -3.42 1.06
CA ASP A 18 -6.11 -3.53 -0.23
C ASP A 18 -5.30 -4.48 -1.11
N GLU A 19 -5.89 -5.62 -1.42
CA GLU A 19 -5.27 -6.65 -2.26
C GLU A 19 -5.04 -6.21 -3.71
N MET A 20 -5.61 -5.08 -4.14
CA MET A 20 -5.47 -4.54 -5.50
C MET A 20 -4.34 -3.52 -5.60
N LYS A 21 -3.94 -2.90 -4.49
CA LYS A 21 -2.86 -1.87 -4.45
C LYS A 21 -1.47 -2.50 -4.51
N ALA A 22 -0.44 -1.67 -4.73
CA ALA A 22 0.96 -2.06 -4.73
C ALA A 22 1.25 -3.31 -5.60
N GLY A 23 0.80 -3.27 -6.85
CA GLY A 23 0.92 -4.34 -7.84
C GLY A 23 -0.10 -5.48 -7.68
N GLY A 24 -1.03 -5.36 -6.75
CA GLY A 24 -2.01 -6.39 -6.42
C GLY A 24 -2.94 -6.78 -7.58
N LEU A 25 -3.43 -5.77 -8.32
CA LEU A 25 -4.23 -6.00 -9.52
C LEU A 25 -3.43 -6.77 -10.58
N ALA A 26 -2.18 -6.36 -10.85
CA ALA A 26 -1.33 -7.06 -11.82
C ALA A 26 -1.01 -8.50 -11.38
N ARG A 27 -0.74 -8.73 -10.08
CA ARG A 27 -0.50 -10.07 -9.53
C ARG A 27 -1.72 -10.97 -9.66
N LYS A 28 -2.93 -10.46 -9.39
CA LYS A 28 -4.17 -11.23 -9.52
C LYS A 28 -4.57 -11.50 -10.97
N ALA A 29 -4.22 -10.59 -11.88
CA ALA A 29 -4.50 -10.76 -13.30
C ALA A 29 -3.56 -11.79 -13.95
N TYR A 30 -2.38 -12.04 -13.38
CA TYR A 30 -1.43 -13.04 -13.90
C TYR A 30 -2.12 -14.41 -14.07
N PRO A 31 -1.97 -15.06 -15.23
CA PRO A 31 -1.02 -14.78 -16.32
C PRO A 31 -1.53 -13.85 -17.43
N ALA A 32 -2.73 -13.28 -17.31
CA ALA A 32 -3.30 -12.41 -18.33
C ALA A 32 -2.48 -11.12 -18.51
N GLN A 33 -2.46 -10.62 -19.75
CA GLN A 33 -1.84 -9.33 -20.06
C GLN A 33 -2.65 -8.17 -19.47
N VAL A 34 -1.96 -7.24 -18.80
CA VAL A 34 -2.56 -6.02 -18.25
C VAL A 34 -2.04 -4.80 -19.01
N LEU A 35 -2.94 -4.06 -19.66
CA LEU A 35 -2.64 -2.78 -20.30
C LEU A 35 -3.16 -1.64 -19.42
N GLY A 36 -2.25 -0.87 -18.80
CA GLY A 36 -2.60 0.28 -17.96
C GLY A 36 -2.62 1.57 -18.77
N LEU A 37 -3.81 2.16 -18.96
CA LEU A 37 -3.98 3.52 -19.49
C LEU A 37 -4.21 4.47 -18.31
N ILE A 38 -3.23 5.31 -18.03
CA ILE A 38 -3.19 6.13 -16.81
C ILE A 38 -3.27 7.61 -17.19
N LEU A 39 -4.26 8.31 -16.62
CA LEU A 39 -4.35 9.76 -16.66
C LEU A 39 -3.86 10.30 -15.30
N SER A 40 -2.79 11.08 -15.31
CA SER A 40 -2.11 11.52 -14.09
C SER A 40 -2.57 12.92 -13.68
N ASP A 41 -2.97 13.06 -12.42
CA ASP A 41 -3.12 14.32 -11.70
C ASP A 41 -2.00 14.53 -10.66
N VAL A 42 -0.94 13.71 -10.71
CA VAL A 42 0.16 13.71 -9.74
C VAL A 42 1.39 14.36 -10.35
N ILE A 43 1.94 15.37 -9.65
CA ILE A 43 3.18 16.03 -10.07
C ILE A 43 4.32 15.00 -10.15
N GLY A 44 4.97 14.92 -11.31
CA GLY A 44 6.08 14.01 -11.57
C GLY A 44 5.67 12.58 -11.96
N ASP A 45 4.38 12.32 -12.17
CA ASP A 45 3.85 11.10 -12.78
C ASP A 45 4.31 9.78 -12.15
N SER A 46 4.54 9.79 -10.83
CA SER A 46 4.95 8.59 -10.09
C SER A 46 3.81 7.56 -10.07
N LEU A 47 3.98 6.50 -10.87
CA LEU A 47 3.03 5.40 -11.00
C LEU A 47 2.73 4.68 -9.67
N GLU A 48 3.67 4.71 -8.74
CA GLU A 48 3.53 4.09 -7.41
C GLU A 48 2.57 4.87 -6.51
N ILE A 49 2.46 6.19 -6.74
CA ILE A 49 1.60 7.09 -5.99
C ILE A 49 0.20 7.11 -6.61
N ILE A 50 0.11 7.18 -7.95
CA ILE A 50 -1.15 7.20 -8.68
C ILE A 50 -1.97 5.95 -8.33
N ALA A 51 -3.16 6.16 -7.77
CA ALA A 51 -4.03 5.09 -7.26
C ALA A 51 -3.32 4.09 -6.30
N SER A 52 -2.19 4.47 -5.69
CA SER A 52 -1.31 3.57 -4.92
C SER A 52 -0.76 2.38 -5.72
N GLY A 53 -0.51 2.58 -7.01
CA GLY A 53 0.18 1.66 -7.91
C GLY A 53 -0.45 0.28 -7.99
N PRO A 54 -1.71 0.11 -8.45
CA PRO A 54 -2.35 -1.21 -8.49
C PRO A 54 -1.66 -2.21 -9.43
N THR A 55 -0.96 -1.71 -10.45
CA THR A 55 -0.26 -2.51 -11.46
C THR A 55 1.26 -2.42 -11.35
N VAL A 56 1.80 -1.67 -10.38
CA VAL A 56 3.23 -1.41 -10.23
C VAL A 56 3.69 -1.77 -8.82
N ILE A 57 4.80 -2.48 -8.71
CA ILE A 57 5.46 -2.75 -7.43
C ILE A 57 6.62 -1.77 -7.29
N ASN A 58 6.65 -1.03 -6.19
CA ASN A 58 7.81 -0.22 -5.83
C ASN A 58 8.96 -1.15 -5.40
N SER A 59 10.05 -1.16 -6.17
CA SER A 59 11.22 -2.00 -5.91
C SER A 59 12.05 -1.52 -4.71
N GLN A 60 12.02 -0.22 -4.39
CA GLN A 60 12.66 0.39 -3.23
C GLN A 60 11.85 0.20 -1.93
N TRP A 61 10.59 -0.20 -2.08
CA TRP A 61 9.64 -0.42 -0.99
C TRP A 61 8.96 -1.80 -1.09
N PRO A 62 9.72 -2.88 -0.84
CA PRO A 62 9.19 -4.24 -0.89
C PRO A 62 8.11 -4.46 0.19
N GLU A 63 7.32 -5.51 0.00
CA GLU A 63 6.14 -5.80 0.82
C GLU A 63 6.45 -5.88 2.32
N ASP A 64 7.55 -6.53 2.71
CA ASP A 64 7.93 -6.67 4.13
C ASP A 64 8.24 -5.32 4.78
N ARG A 65 8.95 -4.43 4.06
CA ARG A 65 9.24 -3.06 4.53
C ARG A 65 7.95 -2.24 4.69
N ARG A 66 6.99 -2.44 3.79
CA ARG A 66 5.69 -1.76 3.78
C ARG A 66 4.81 -2.20 4.95
N ARG A 67 4.78 -3.50 5.25
CA ARG A 67 4.12 -4.03 6.45
C ARG A 67 4.76 -3.51 7.73
N ALA A 68 6.09 -3.51 7.81
CA ALA A 68 6.81 -3.00 8.97
C ALA A 68 6.47 -1.52 9.24
N GLU A 69 6.46 -0.69 8.20
CA GLU A 69 6.06 0.72 8.32
C GLU A 69 4.58 0.85 8.73
N ALA A 70 3.68 0.08 8.14
CA ALA A 70 2.26 0.11 8.51
C ALA A 70 2.07 -0.19 10.01
N ILE A 71 2.77 -1.21 10.54
CA ILE A 71 2.75 -1.55 11.97
C ILE A 71 3.28 -0.39 12.82
N ASN A 72 4.39 0.23 12.41
CA ASN A 72 4.97 1.38 13.12
C ASN A 72 4.02 2.57 13.16
N VAL A 73 3.34 2.87 12.04
CA VAL A 73 2.33 3.93 11.96
C VAL A 73 1.17 3.65 12.90
N LEU A 74 0.62 2.43 12.90
CA LEU A 74 -0.50 2.07 13.77
C LEU A 74 -0.14 2.15 15.26
N ARG A 75 1.09 1.76 15.62
CA ARG A 75 1.64 1.93 16.98
C ARG A 75 1.79 3.40 17.33
N LYS A 76 2.38 4.21 16.45
CA LYS A 76 2.55 5.66 16.63
C LYS A 76 1.24 6.36 16.98
N TYR A 77 0.12 5.92 16.40
CA TYR A 77 -1.21 6.48 16.64
C TYR A 77 -2.06 5.73 17.69
N ASN A 78 -1.52 4.72 18.39
CA ASN A 78 -2.23 3.92 19.40
C ASN A 78 -3.56 3.30 18.89
N VAL A 79 -3.57 2.88 17.62
CA VAL A 79 -4.75 2.26 16.99
C VAL A 79 -4.55 0.79 16.64
N LEU A 80 -3.35 0.23 16.83
CA LEU A 80 -3.05 -1.16 16.48
C LEU A 80 -4.03 -2.16 17.13
N GLU A 81 -4.38 -1.94 18.40
CA GLU A 81 -5.32 -2.80 19.13
C GLU A 81 -6.79 -2.60 18.72
N LYS A 82 -7.10 -1.45 18.11
CA LYS A 82 -8.45 -1.13 17.63
C LYS A 82 -8.76 -1.78 16.28
N VAL A 83 -7.74 -2.27 15.59
CA VAL A 83 -7.96 -2.94 14.32
C VAL A 83 -8.35 -4.39 14.57
N SER A 84 -9.61 -4.72 14.28
CA SER A 84 -10.19 -6.03 14.58
C SER A 84 -9.47 -7.18 13.86
N VAL A 85 -9.37 -8.31 14.57
CA VAL A 85 -8.28 -9.30 14.49
C VAL A 85 -8.37 -10.29 13.32
N GLY A 86 -9.36 -10.20 12.42
CA GLY A 86 -9.57 -11.22 11.37
C GLY A 86 -8.71 -11.05 10.11
N GLU A 87 -9.07 -10.08 9.28
CA GLU A 87 -8.46 -9.89 7.95
C GLU A 87 -7.15 -9.11 8.02
N PHE A 88 -7.05 -8.19 8.98
CA PHE A 88 -5.92 -7.29 9.13
C PHE A 88 -4.62 -8.00 9.54
N ARG A 89 -4.72 -8.93 10.50
CA ARG A 89 -3.57 -9.73 10.94
C ARG A 89 -3.04 -10.64 9.83
N ARG A 90 -3.95 -11.20 9.02
CA ARG A 90 -3.58 -12.03 7.86
C ARG A 90 -2.79 -11.22 6.83
N SER A 91 -3.27 -10.03 6.47
CA SER A 91 -2.60 -9.17 5.50
C SER A 91 -1.27 -8.59 6.01
N LEU A 92 -1.16 -8.35 7.32
CA LEU A 92 0.10 -7.92 7.95
C LEU A 92 1.02 -9.08 8.37
N ARG A 93 0.60 -10.34 8.19
CA ARG A 93 1.28 -11.54 8.72
C ARG A 93 1.62 -11.43 10.22
N LEU A 94 0.75 -10.80 10.99
CA LEU A 94 0.81 -10.78 12.44
C LEU A 94 0.14 -12.06 12.96
N ALA A 95 0.85 -12.82 13.80
CA ALA A 95 0.31 -14.02 14.45
C ALA A 95 -0.91 -13.71 15.34
#